data_AF-A0A0C2CIM6-F1
#
_entry.id   AF-A0A0C2CIM6-F1
#
_cell.length_a   1.000
_cell.length_b   1.000
_cell.length_c   1.000
_cell.angle_alpha   90.00
_cell.angle_beta   90.00
_cell.angle_gamma   90.00
#
_symmetry.space_group_name_H-M   'P 1'
#
loop_
_entity.id
_entity.type
_entity.pdbx_description
1 polymer ?
#
loop_
_entity_poly.entity_id
_entity_poly.type
_entity_poly.pdbx_seq_one_letter_code
_entity_poly.pdbx_strand_id
1 'polypeptide(L)'
;MIIKYSESHLMLYPYHLSDIIVRELRVTPFNYYINIITDMIQSEKSYDSLPNFTAADAVRLLGIGRNQYIDLMNQNRSNRKFLRRNRPLREILPQKPAKLVVEPWWIICAGSILEADIKALTEDERRIVDCLLDEGPQAAGFLPVPVVNSLFDRGLIYIDIPVVESDYVY
;
A
#
# COMPACT_ATOMS: atom_id res chain seq x y z
N MET A 1 0.57 3.97 -19.66
CA MET A 1 0.77 2.73 -18.87
C MET A 1 -0.48 2.51 -18.03
N ILE A 2 -0.96 1.27 -17.90
CA ILE A 2 -2.25 0.94 -17.27
C ILE A 2 -2.39 1.52 -15.86
N ILE A 3 -1.34 1.47 -15.04
CA ILE A 3 -1.34 2.00 -13.66
C ILE A 3 -1.61 3.50 -13.60
N LYS A 4 -0.86 4.31 -14.37
CA LYS A 4 -1.08 5.76 -14.41
C LYS A 4 -2.49 6.13 -14.89
N TYR A 5 -3.04 5.36 -15.83
CA TYR A 5 -4.42 5.56 -16.26
C TYR A 5 -5.39 5.23 -15.14
N SER A 6 -5.22 4.11 -14.43
CA SER A 6 -6.05 3.73 -13.28
C SER A 6 -5.98 4.78 -12.15
N GLU A 7 -4.78 5.28 -11.83
CA GLU A 7 -4.57 6.35 -10.84
C GLU A 7 -5.33 7.63 -11.23
N SER A 8 -5.18 8.10 -12.48
CA SER A 8 -5.84 9.34 -12.94
C SER A 8 -7.37 9.24 -12.96
N HIS A 9 -7.90 8.03 -13.09
CA HIS A 9 -9.33 7.74 -13.08
C HIS A 9 -9.85 7.29 -11.69
N LEU A 10 -9.02 7.37 -10.64
CA LEU A 10 -9.37 7.00 -9.26
C LEU A 10 -9.87 5.55 -9.12
N MET A 11 -9.38 4.66 -9.98
CA MET A 11 -9.81 3.27 -10.01
C MET A 11 -9.24 2.50 -8.82
N LEU A 12 -9.96 1.45 -8.43
CA LEU A 12 -9.46 0.45 -7.48
C LEU A 12 -8.14 -0.13 -7.99
N TYR A 13 -7.22 -0.40 -7.06
CA TYR A 13 -5.98 -1.11 -7.38
C TYR A 13 -6.32 -2.47 -8.04
N PRO A 14 -5.72 -2.81 -9.19
CA PRO A 14 -6.04 -4.04 -9.92
C PRO A 14 -5.40 -5.26 -9.25
N TYR A 15 -6.03 -5.76 -8.18
CA TYR A 15 -5.49 -6.86 -7.35
C TYR A 15 -5.17 -8.14 -8.12
N HIS A 16 -5.92 -8.47 -9.15
CA HIS A 16 -5.68 -9.62 -10.01
C HIS A 16 -4.38 -9.54 -10.83
N LEU A 17 -3.72 -8.38 -10.86
CA LEU A 17 -2.42 -8.15 -11.50
C LEU A 17 -1.34 -7.82 -10.46
N SER A 18 -1.58 -8.08 -9.17
CA SER A 18 -0.66 -7.68 -8.09
C SER A 18 0.73 -8.29 -8.27
N ASP A 19 0.81 -9.52 -8.75
CA ASP A 19 2.07 -10.21 -9.03
C ASP A 19 2.93 -9.41 -10.02
N ILE A 20 2.36 -8.98 -11.14
CA ILE A 20 3.08 -8.20 -12.16
C ILE A 20 3.37 -6.79 -11.63
N ILE A 21 2.40 -6.13 -11.01
CA ILE A 21 2.54 -4.72 -10.62
C ILE A 21 3.53 -4.55 -9.47
N VAL A 22 3.47 -5.41 -8.47
CA VAL A 22 4.37 -5.33 -7.32
C VAL A 22 5.77 -5.80 -7.72
N ARG A 23 5.91 -6.91 -8.47
CA ARG A 23 7.22 -7.49 -8.78
C ARG A 23 7.94 -6.77 -9.91
N GLU A 24 7.26 -6.52 -11.01
CA GLU A 24 7.87 -5.94 -12.23
C GLU A 24 7.87 -4.41 -12.19
N LEU A 25 6.81 -3.79 -11.65
CA LEU A 25 6.67 -2.34 -11.67
C LEU A 25 7.08 -1.68 -10.35
N ARG A 26 7.33 -2.47 -9.29
CA ARG A 26 7.65 -2.02 -7.94
C ARG A 26 6.60 -1.02 -7.41
N VAL A 27 5.34 -1.25 -7.72
CA VAL A 27 4.23 -0.45 -7.18
C VAL A 27 3.42 -1.31 -6.23
N THR A 28 3.50 -1.01 -4.93
CA THR A 28 2.63 -1.64 -3.94
C THR A 28 1.24 -0.99 -3.96
N PRO A 29 0.17 -1.67 -3.48
CA PRO A 29 -1.13 -1.05 -3.28
C PRO A 29 -1.03 0.23 -2.43
N PHE A 30 -0.19 0.23 -1.40
CA PHE A 30 0.08 1.41 -0.59
C PHE A 30 0.62 2.58 -1.42
N ASN A 31 1.65 2.35 -2.24
CA ASN A 31 2.22 3.41 -3.09
C ASN A 31 1.21 3.93 -4.11
N TYR A 32 0.42 3.03 -4.72
CA TYR A 32 -0.64 3.39 -5.66
C TYR A 32 -1.65 4.36 -5.03
N TYR A 33 -2.18 4.05 -3.85
CA TYR A 33 -3.14 4.94 -3.19
C TYR A 33 -2.49 6.22 -2.64
N ILE A 34 -1.23 6.18 -2.20
CA ILE A 34 -0.48 7.39 -1.84
C ILE A 34 -0.38 8.34 -3.05
N ASN A 35 -0.12 7.83 -4.25
CA ASN A 35 -0.07 8.65 -5.46
C ASN A 35 -1.42 9.27 -5.76
N ILE A 36 -2.51 8.49 -5.72
CA ILE A 36 -3.87 8.99 -5.92
C ILE A 36 -4.19 10.14 -4.94
N ILE A 37 -3.97 9.95 -3.64
CA ILE A 37 -4.25 10.97 -2.64
C ILE A 37 -3.36 12.20 -2.83
N THR A 38 -2.09 12.01 -3.19
CA THR A 38 -1.15 13.10 -3.50
C THR A 38 -1.70 13.96 -4.63
N ASP A 39 -2.08 13.34 -5.75
CA ASP A 39 -2.58 14.04 -6.94
C ASP A 39 -3.91 14.75 -6.64
N MET A 40 -4.82 14.09 -5.92
CA MET A 40 -6.08 14.69 -5.50
C MET A 40 -5.87 15.95 -4.64
N ILE A 41 -4.94 15.91 -3.68
CA ILE A 41 -4.63 17.07 -2.85
C ILE A 41 -4.02 18.20 -3.68
N GLN A 42 -3.11 17.87 -4.59
CA GLN A 42 -2.46 18.85 -5.46
C GLN A 42 -3.45 19.54 -6.41
N SER A 43 -4.40 18.77 -6.96
CA SER A 43 -5.45 19.27 -7.85
C SER A 43 -6.69 19.78 -7.10
N GLU A 44 -6.65 19.84 -5.77
CA GLU A 44 -7.75 20.23 -4.88
C GLU A 44 -9.08 19.49 -5.14
N LYS A 45 -9.01 18.21 -5.49
CA LYS A 45 -10.19 17.37 -5.76
C LYS A 45 -10.90 17.00 -4.47
N SER A 46 -12.23 16.89 -4.51
CA SER A 46 -13.02 16.41 -3.37
C SER A 46 -12.77 14.93 -3.12
N TYR A 47 -12.72 14.53 -1.84
CA TYR A 47 -12.66 13.11 -1.44
C TYR A 47 -13.85 12.32 -1.99
N ASP A 48 -15.01 12.96 -2.12
CA ASP A 48 -16.25 12.35 -2.62
C ASP A 48 -16.17 11.93 -4.10
N SER A 49 -15.06 12.23 -4.78
CA SER A 49 -14.79 11.72 -6.13
C SER A 49 -14.21 10.29 -6.17
N LEU A 50 -13.76 9.75 -5.03
CA LEU A 50 -13.29 8.37 -4.94
C LEU A 50 -14.49 7.40 -5.06
N PRO A 51 -14.41 6.37 -5.92
CA PRO A 51 -15.34 5.25 -5.88
C PRO A 51 -15.31 4.55 -4.51
N ASN A 52 -16.44 3.95 -4.10
CA ASN A 52 -16.60 3.37 -2.76
C ASN A 52 -15.49 2.38 -2.38
N PHE A 53 -15.16 1.44 -3.27
CA PHE A 53 -14.11 0.44 -3.00
C PHE A 53 -12.72 1.07 -2.96
N THR A 54 -12.44 2.07 -3.80
CA THR A 54 -11.20 2.86 -3.77
C THR A 54 -11.07 3.61 -2.44
N ALA A 55 -12.16 4.22 -1.96
CA ALA A 55 -12.19 4.92 -0.67
C ALA A 55 -12.00 3.96 0.51
N ALA A 56 -12.65 2.79 0.48
CA ALA A 56 -12.48 1.74 1.48
C ALA A 56 -11.01 1.29 1.57
N ASP A 57 -10.36 1.10 0.43
CA ASP A 57 -8.94 0.76 0.39
C ASP A 57 -8.02 1.88 0.86
N ALA A 58 -8.32 3.15 0.52
CA ALA A 58 -7.57 4.28 1.04
C ALA A 58 -7.63 4.34 2.57
N VAL A 59 -8.78 4.02 3.17
CA VAL A 59 -8.90 3.89 4.63
C VAL A 59 -8.09 2.70 5.13
N ARG A 60 -8.24 1.52 4.51
CA ARG A 60 -7.60 0.29 4.95
C ARG A 60 -6.07 0.35 4.89
N LEU A 61 -5.52 0.92 3.80
CA LEU A 61 -4.09 0.91 3.52
C LEU A 61 -3.38 2.18 4.01
N LEU A 62 -4.05 3.34 3.97
CA LEU A 62 -3.42 4.61 4.36
C LEU A 62 -3.91 5.14 5.70
N GLY A 63 -5.06 4.65 6.19
CA GLY A 63 -5.76 5.27 7.32
C GLY A 63 -6.43 6.60 6.95
N ILE A 64 -6.62 6.89 5.66
CA ILE A 64 -7.17 8.17 5.19
C ILE A 64 -8.63 8.00 4.79
N GLY A 65 -9.51 8.31 5.74
CA GLY A 65 -10.92 8.54 5.49
C GLY A 65 -11.21 9.97 5.04
N ARG A 66 -12.50 10.26 4.80
CA ARG A 66 -12.99 11.57 4.36
C ARG A 66 -12.53 12.71 5.27
N ASN A 67 -12.65 12.55 6.59
CA ASN A 67 -12.29 13.59 7.55
C ASN A 67 -10.78 13.79 7.60
N GLN A 68 -10.00 12.70 7.63
CA GLN A 68 -8.54 12.77 7.58
C GLN A 68 -8.04 13.46 6.31
N TYR A 69 -8.69 13.20 5.17
CA TYR A 69 -8.37 13.90 3.92
C TYR A 69 -8.67 15.39 3.98
N ILE A 70 -9.81 15.80 4.55
CA ILE A 70 -10.16 17.22 4.73
C ILE A 70 -9.11 17.91 5.61
N ASP A 71 -8.67 17.27 6.69
CA ASP A 71 -7.63 17.79 7.56
C ASP A 71 -6.30 17.95 6.82
N LEU A 72 -5.89 16.95 6.03
CA LEU A 72 -4.69 17.01 5.19
C LEU A 72 -4.76 18.15 4.17
N MET A 73 -5.91 18.34 3.53
CA MET A 73 -6.16 19.45 2.60
C MET A 73 -6.01 20.82 3.28
N ASN A 74 -6.56 20.98 4.48
CA ASN A 74 -6.45 22.20 5.26
C ASN A 74 -5.02 22.49 5.72
N GLN A 75 -4.28 21.45 6.14
CA GLN A 75 -2.87 21.55 6.49
C GLN A 75 -2.02 21.96 5.28
N ASN A 76 -2.24 21.34 4.12
CA ASN A 76 -1.53 21.67 2.89
C ASN A 76 -1.78 23.12 2.45
N ARG A 77 -3.04 23.59 2.50
CA ARG A 77 -3.39 25.00 2.20
C ARG A 77 -2.76 25.98 3.20
N SER A 78 -2.71 25.63 4.48
CA SER A 78 -2.13 26.47 5.53
C SER A 78 -0.61 26.57 5.40
N ASN A 79 0.07 25.48 5.05
CA ASN A 79 1.51 25.46 4.79
C ASN A 79 1.90 26.37 3.61
N ARG A 80 1.09 26.44 2.55
CA ARG A 80 1.33 27.37 1.43
C ARG A 80 1.27 28.85 1.83
N LYS A 81 0.54 29.19 2.90
CA LYS A 81 0.32 30.58 3.33
C LYS A 81 1.41 31.13 4.26
N PHE A 82 2.10 30.27 5.00
CA PHE A 82 3.16 30.68 5.92
C PHE A 82 4.55 30.42 5.33
N LEU A 83 5.19 31.49 4.88
CA LEU A 83 6.52 31.60 4.23
C LEU A 83 7.74 31.01 5.00
N ARG A 84 7.59 30.05 5.92
CA ARG A 84 8.70 29.57 6.76
C ARG A 84 9.02 28.07 6.74
N ARG A 85 8.33 27.24 5.95
CA ARG A 85 8.81 25.92 5.48
C ARG A 85 7.69 25.25 4.70
N ASN A 86 7.78 25.23 3.36
CA ASN A 86 6.96 24.32 2.56
C ASN A 86 7.38 22.89 2.92
N ARG A 87 6.74 22.27 3.93
CA ARG A 87 6.89 20.84 4.14
C ARG A 87 6.34 20.16 2.88
N PRO A 88 7.14 19.36 2.16
CA PRO A 88 6.65 18.62 1.00
C PRO A 88 5.45 17.77 1.41
N LEU A 89 4.48 17.60 0.51
CA LEU A 89 3.25 16.85 0.79
C LEU A 89 3.56 15.43 1.31
N ARG A 90 4.68 14.86 0.85
CA ARG A 90 5.19 13.59 1.34
C ARG A 90 5.42 13.57 2.85
N GLU A 91 5.84 14.65 3.49
CA GLU A 91 6.06 14.68 4.96
C GLU A 91 4.76 14.63 5.78
N ILE A 92 3.64 15.07 5.22
CA ILE A 92 2.35 15.03 5.92
C ILE A 92 1.54 13.77 5.62
N LEU A 93 1.88 13.08 4.52
CA LEU A 93 1.24 11.82 4.15
C LEU A 93 1.86 10.63 4.90
N PRO A 94 1.10 9.54 5.11
CA PRO A 94 1.62 8.30 5.66
C PRO A 94 2.86 7.82 4.88
N GLN A 95 3.91 7.44 5.61
CA GLN A 95 5.13 6.86 5.01
C GLN A 95 5.13 5.32 4.99
N LYS A 96 4.20 4.72 5.74
CA LYS A 96 4.03 3.28 5.84
C LYS A 96 2.54 2.95 5.80
N PRO A 97 2.16 1.73 5.39
CA PRO A 97 0.79 1.26 5.47
C PRO A 97 0.21 1.42 6.88
N ALA A 98 -1.11 1.60 6.94
CA ALA A 98 -1.84 1.52 8.20
C ALA A 98 -1.69 0.11 8.80
N LYS A 99 -1.72 0.03 10.12
CA LYS A 99 -1.59 -1.26 10.82
C LYS A 99 -2.70 -2.21 10.39
N LEU A 100 -2.28 -3.36 9.87
CA LEU A 100 -3.17 -4.41 9.39
C LEU A 100 -3.16 -5.58 10.39
N VAL A 101 -4.34 -6.15 10.63
CA VAL A 101 -4.45 -7.46 11.29
C VAL A 101 -4.22 -8.50 10.20
N VAL A 102 -3.13 -9.25 10.29
CA VAL A 102 -2.81 -10.30 9.31
C VAL A 102 -3.54 -11.58 9.70
N GLU A 103 -4.46 -12.02 8.85
CA GLU A 103 -5.18 -13.28 9.07
C GLU A 103 -4.31 -14.49 8.69
N PRO A 104 -4.40 -15.61 9.43
CA PRO A 104 -3.52 -16.76 9.22
C PRO A 104 -3.61 -17.41 7.82
N TRP A 105 -4.74 -17.24 7.14
CA TRP A 105 -5.02 -17.86 5.84
C TRP A 105 -4.67 -16.96 4.65
N TRP A 106 -4.24 -15.72 4.89
CA TRP A 106 -3.78 -14.83 3.82
C TRP A 106 -2.47 -15.34 3.23
N ILE A 107 -2.28 -15.12 1.94
CA ILE A 107 -1.09 -15.56 1.23
C ILE A 107 -0.10 -14.41 1.16
N ILE A 108 1.10 -14.65 1.66
CA ILE A 108 2.22 -13.72 1.61
C ILE A 108 3.06 -14.02 0.38
N CYS A 109 3.26 -13.01 -0.45
CA CYS A 109 4.00 -13.10 -1.71
C CYS A 109 5.23 -12.20 -1.67
N ALA A 110 6.34 -12.66 -2.25
CA ALA A 110 7.52 -11.81 -2.44
C ALA A 110 7.21 -10.66 -3.41
N GLY A 111 7.57 -9.43 -3.01
CA GLY A 111 7.48 -8.25 -3.87
C GLY A 111 8.73 -8.08 -4.75
N SER A 112 9.02 -6.83 -5.10
CA SER A 112 10.26 -6.48 -5.84
C SER A 112 11.41 -6.25 -4.86
N ILE A 113 12.27 -7.26 -4.69
CA ILE A 113 13.38 -7.27 -3.73
C ILE A 113 14.69 -7.06 -4.50
N LEU A 114 15.42 -5.98 -4.20
CA LEU A 114 16.73 -5.71 -4.79
C LEU A 114 17.88 -6.08 -3.85
N GLU A 115 19.09 -6.13 -4.39
CA GLU A 115 20.31 -6.42 -3.60
C GLU A 115 20.49 -5.48 -2.40
N ALA A 116 20.15 -4.20 -2.56
CA ALA A 116 20.19 -3.23 -1.46
C ALA A 116 19.19 -3.55 -0.35
N ASP A 117 18.02 -4.07 -0.71
CA ASP A 117 16.98 -4.48 0.23
C ASP A 117 17.47 -5.69 1.06
N ILE A 118 18.10 -6.67 0.42
CA ILE A 118 18.68 -7.88 1.05
C ILE A 118 19.76 -7.52 2.08
N LYS A 119 20.61 -6.53 1.76
CA LYS A 119 21.67 -6.06 2.66
C LYS A 119 21.11 -5.39 3.92
N ALA A 120 19.90 -4.86 3.87
CA ALA A 120 19.23 -4.19 4.98
C ALA A 120 18.26 -5.10 5.77
N LEU A 121 18.14 -6.39 5.42
CA LEU A 121 17.30 -7.33 6.15
C LEU A 121 17.98 -7.77 7.46
N THR A 122 17.18 -7.92 8.50
CA THR A 122 17.55 -8.72 9.68
C THR A 122 17.64 -10.20 9.32
N GLU A 123 18.21 -11.03 10.19
CA GLU A 123 18.32 -12.47 9.94
C GLU A 123 16.94 -13.14 9.80
N ASP A 124 15.97 -12.77 10.64
CA ASP A 124 14.62 -13.32 10.58
C ASP A 124 13.86 -12.86 9.33
N GLU A 125 13.99 -11.59 8.94
CA GLU A 125 13.42 -11.09 7.68
C GLU A 125 14.02 -11.80 6.47
N ARG A 126 15.34 -12.03 6.49
CA ARG A 126 16.04 -12.73 5.41
C ARG A 126 15.54 -14.16 5.25
N ARG A 127 15.38 -14.90 6.35
CA ARG A 127 14.84 -16.28 6.30
C ARG A 127 13.47 -16.34 5.63
N ILE A 128 12.58 -15.39 5.93
CA ILE A 128 11.26 -15.34 5.29
C ILE A 128 11.38 -14.96 3.82
N VAL A 129 12.21 -13.97 3.49
CA VAL A 129 12.43 -13.58 2.09
C VAL A 129 12.98 -14.73 1.26
N ASP A 130 14.00 -15.43 1.77
CA ASP A 130 14.59 -16.59 1.09
C ASP A 130 13.54 -17.70 0.89
N CYS A 131 12.75 -18.03 1.92
CA CYS A 131 11.63 -18.98 1.83
C CYS A 131 10.61 -18.57 0.75
N LEU A 132 10.21 -17.29 0.68
CA LEU A 132 9.25 -16.81 -0.32
C LEU A 132 9.80 -16.83 -1.75
N LEU A 133 11.12 -16.67 -1.91
CA LEU A 133 11.78 -16.70 -3.22
C LEU A 133 12.03 -18.14 -3.71
N ASP A 134 12.40 -19.04 -2.80
CA ASP A 134 12.76 -20.43 -3.12
C ASP A 134 11.53 -21.35 -3.19
N GLU A 135 10.61 -21.22 -2.23
CA GLU A 135 9.43 -22.11 -2.09
C GLU A 135 8.15 -21.46 -2.65
N GLY A 136 8.17 -20.16 -2.89
CA GLY A 136 7.01 -19.40 -3.37
C GLY A 136 6.10 -18.88 -2.25
N PRO A 137 4.88 -18.42 -2.59
CA PRO A 137 3.97 -17.79 -1.63
C PRO A 137 3.61 -18.71 -0.46
N GLN A 138 3.56 -18.13 0.75
CA GLN A 138 3.29 -18.87 1.99
C GLN A 138 2.08 -18.31 2.72
N ALA A 139 1.30 -19.18 3.39
CA ALA A 139 0.22 -18.70 4.24
C ALA A 139 0.79 -18.00 5.49
N ALA A 140 0.21 -16.84 5.84
CA ALA A 140 0.71 -15.99 6.91
C ALA A 140 0.73 -16.67 8.28
N GLY A 141 -0.15 -17.66 8.51
CA GLY A 141 -0.22 -18.45 9.74
C GLY A 141 1.02 -19.29 10.03
N PHE A 142 1.86 -19.55 9.02
CA PHE A 142 3.15 -20.24 9.19
C PHE A 142 4.33 -19.27 9.42
N LEU A 143 4.09 -17.96 9.33
CA LEU A 143 5.13 -16.94 9.41
C LEU A 143 5.00 -16.11 10.68
N PRO A 144 6.12 -15.67 11.29
CA PRO A 144 6.08 -14.74 12.41
C PRO A 144 5.44 -13.40 12.02
N VAL A 145 4.24 -13.12 12.55
CA VAL A 145 3.46 -11.89 12.28
C VAL A 145 4.26 -10.58 12.44
N PRO A 146 5.13 -10.40 13.46
CA PRO A 146 5.95 -9.19 13.56
C PRO A 146 6.89 -8.99 12.37
N VAL A 147 7.45 -10.07 11.83
CA VAL A 147 8.38 -10.04 10.70
C VAL A 147 7.61 -9.79 9.40
N VAL A 148 6.44 -10.42 9.22
CA VAL A 148 5.52 -10.15 8.11
C VAL A 148 5.14 -8.66 8.08
N ASN A 149 4.72 -8.08 9.21
CA ASN A 149 4.40 -6.66 9.28
C ASN A 149 5.60 -5.77 8.95
N SER A 150 6.81 -6.11 9.43
CA SER A 150 8.04 -5.37 9.09
C SER A 150 8.32 -5.37 7.59
N LEU A 151 8.23 -6.54 6.95
CA LEU A 151 8.45 -6.68 5.51
C LEU A 151 7.38 -5.96 4.69
N PHE A 152 6.11 -6.03 5.12
CA PHE A 152 4.99 -5.35 4.48
C PHE A 152 5.12 -3.82 4.58
N ASP A 153 5.50 -3.30 5.74
CA ASP A 153 5.77 -1.87 5.97
C ASP A 153 6.86 -1.32 5.03
N ARG A 154 7.82 -2.17 4.66
CA ARG A 154 8.91 -1.86 3.75
C ARG A 154 8.55 -2.06 2.27
N GLY A 155 7.38 -2.61 1.98
CA GLY A 155 6.95 -2.94 0.62
C GLY A 155 7.73 -4.08 -0.03
N LEU A 156 8.38 -4.93 0.76
CA LEU A 156 9.17 -6.07 0.26
C LEU A 156 8.33 -7.31 0.01
N ILE A 157 7.14 -7.36 0.58
CA ILE A 157 6.12 -8.38 0.36
C ILE A 157 4.79 -7.71 0.02
N TYR A 158 3.90 -8.46 -0.61
CA TYR A 158 2.50 -8.09 -0.74
C TYR A 158 1.61 -9.25 -0.29
N ILE A 159 0.35 -8.93 0.00
CA ILE A 159 -0.63 -9.88 0.48
C ILE A 159 -1.59 -10.17 -0.66
N ASP A 160 -1.80 -11.45 -0.91
CA ASP A 160 -2.84 -11.96 -1.78
C ASP A 160 -3.93 -12.64 -0.94
N ILE A 161 -5.18 -12.38 -1.30
CA ILE A 161 -6.35 -12.93 -0.59
C ILE A 161 -6.90 -14.03 -1.50
N PRO A 162 -6.74 -15.31 -1.13
CA PRO A 162 -7.21 -16.40 -1.96
C PRO A 162 -8.74 -16.33 -2.01
N VAL A 163 -9.29 -16.26 -3.23
CA VAL A 163 -10.72 -16.37 -3.49
C VAL A 163 -10.95 -17.67 -4.24
N VAL A 164 -11.77 -18.55 -3.67
CA VAL A 164 -12.15 -19.83 -4.27
C VAL A 164 -13.56 -19.78 -4.82
N GLU A 165 -13.91 -20.69 -5.73
CA GLU A 165 -15.22 -20.71 -6.39
C GLU A 165 -16.41 -20.82 -5.41
N SER A 166 -16.16 -21.38 -4.22
CA SER A 166 -17.15 -21.50 -3.16
C SER A 166 -17.31 -20.26 -2.30
N ASP A 167 -16.58 -19.18 -2.55
CA ASP A 167 -16.69 -17.94 -1.78
C ASP A 167 -17.88 -17.10 -2.27
N TYR A 168 -18.70 -16.64 -1.34
CA TYR A 168 -19.83 -15.75 -1.62
C TYR A 168 -20.07 -14.80 -0.45
N VAL A 169 -20.62 -13.63 -0.77
CA VAL A 169 -21.01 -12.62 0.21
C VAL A 169 -22.52 -12.76 0.43
N TYR A 170 -22.93 -12.98 1.69
CA TYR A 170 -24.33 -13.04 2.11
C TYR A 170 -24.98 -11.65 2.17
#